data_AF-A0A9D2JQP1-F1
#
_entry.id   AF-A0A9D2JQP1-F1
#
_cell.length_a   1.000
_cell.length_b   1.000
_cell.length_c   1.000
_cell.angle_alpha   90.00
_cell.angle_beta   90.00
_cell.angle_gamma   90.00
#
_symmetry.space_group_name_H-M   'P 1'
#
loop_
_entity.id
_entity.type
_entity.pdbx_description
1 polymer ?
#
loop_
_entity_poly.entity_id
_entity_poly.type
_entity_poly.pdbx_seq_one_letter_code
_entity_poly.pdbx_strand_id
1 'polypeptide(L)'
;MQVKGETSVNKLILLFVFDKMESPLSERTLVDMCTSSNDWLNYMDCTVLIHKLKKDGFICDIPSGDDPLYTITTEGREALANYYISIPKSTREEISRYIKLNGAKFRMRQECKADYYLNKDGTYTVNLKILAAVQPMLELKFVVPDKKTANTIYKKWEDKASDLYSAVYETLVD
;
A
#
# COMPACT_ATOMS: atom_id res chain seq x y z
N MET A 1 21.10 17.00 22.25
CA MET A 1 20.28 16.56 21.10
C MET A 1 19.24 15.58 21.63
N GLN A 2 18.02 16.03 21.85
CA GLN A 2 16.93 15.13 22.26
C GLN A 2 16.51 14.31 21.04
N VAL A 3 16.73 13.00 21.12
CA VAL A 3 16.03 12.02 20.29
C VAL A 3 14.54 12.28 20.51
N LYS A 4 13.76 12.56 19.45
CA LYS A 4 12.29 12.61 19.49
C LYS A 4 11.79 11.21 19.83
N GLY A 5 11.92 10.83 21.10
CA GLY A 5 11.60 9.50 21.60
C GLY A 5 10.11 9.23 21.53
N GLU A 6 9.79 7.98 21.15
CA GLU A 6 8.52 7.28 21.32
C GLU A 6 7.44 8.05 22.08
N THR A 7 6.64 8.84 21.38
CA THR A 7 5.43 9.40 21.99
C THR A 7 4.31 8.39 21.76
N SER A 8 3.52 8.07 22.79
CA SER A 8 2.29 7.25 22.64
C SER A 8 1.38 7.77 21.51
N VAL A 9 1.48 9.07 21.21
CA VAL A 9 0.83 9.72 20.06
C VAL A 9 1.30 9.18 18.71
N ASN A 10 2.58 8.88 18.50
CA ASN A 10 3.10 8.36 17.22
C ASN A 10 2.52 6.98 16.89
N LYS A 11 2.35 6.14 17.92
CA LYS A 11 1.62 4.86 17.78
C LYS A 11 0.20 5.10 17.31
N LEU A 12 -0.50 6.05 17.94
CA LEU A 12 -1.88 6.38 17.61
C LEU A 12 -2.01 6.99 16.21
N ILE A 13 -1.04 7.79 15.76
CA ILE A 13 -0.99 8.29 14.38
C ILE A 13 -0.94 7.13 13.39
N LEU A 14 -0.05 6.16 13.60
CA LEU A 14 0.08 5.01 12.70
C LEU A 14 -1.18 4.12 12.71
N LEU A 15 -1.77 3.87 13.88
CA LEU A 15 -3.06 3.17 14.00
C LEU A 15 -4.18 3.94 13.30
N PHE A 16 -4.20 5.27 13.41
CA PHE A 16 -5.19 6.11 12.75
C PHE A 16 -5.04 6.10 11.23
N VAL A 17 -3.81 6.01 10.70
CA VAL A 17 -3.56 5.81 9.26
C VAL A 17 -4.17 4.49 8.78
N PHE A 18 -3.94 3.38 9.51
CA PHE A 18 -4.57 2.10 9.17
C PHE A 18 -6.09 2.16 9.22
N ASP A 19 -6.66 2.75 10.28
CA ASP A 19 -8.11 2.90 10.46
C ASP A 19 -8.73 3.68 9.29
N LYS A 20 -8.10 4.80 8.88
CA LYS A 20 -8.59 5.61 7.77
C LYS A 20 -8.37 5.00 6.39
N MET A 21 -7.33 4.20 6.20
CA MET A 21 -7.07 3.55 4.92
C MET A 21 -8.07 2.41 4.63
N GLU A 22 -8.65 1.79 5.66
CA GLU A 22 -9.63 0.68 5.55
C GLU A 22 -9.20 -0.46 4.61
N SER A 23 -7.90 -0.61 4.42
CA SER A 23 -7.28 -1.57 3.50
C SER A 23 -5.92 -1.97 4.05
N PRO A 24 -5.46 -3.20 3.79
CA PRO A 24 -4.11 -3.60 4.13
C PRO A 24 -3.06 -2.71 3.46
N LEU A 25 -1.96 -2.46 4.18
CA LEU A 25 -0.88 -1.59 3.74
C LEU A 25 0.47 -2.29 3.83
N SER A 26 1.29 -2.18 2.78
CA SER A 26 2.68 -2.59 2.80
C SER A 26 3.51 -1.64 3.67
N GLU A 27 4.61 -2.13 4.22
CA GLU A 27 5.56 -1.29 4.96
C GLU A 27 6.06 -0.11 4.13
N ARG A 28 6.34 -0.34 2.84
CA ARG A 28 6.79 0.71 1.91
C ARG A 28 5.76 1.83 1.79
N THR A 29 4.49 1.47 1.63
CA THR A 29 3.38 2.42 1.53
C THR A 29 3.21 3.21 2.83
N LEU A 30 3.28 2.54 3.99
CA LEU A 30 3.17 3.19 5.30
C LEU A 30 4.29 4.20 5.52
N VAL A 31 5.53 3.80 5.24
CA VAL A 31 6.70 4.65 5.40
C VAL A 31 6.63 5.85 4.44
N ASP A 32 6.35 5.63 3.15
CA ASP A 32 6.22 6.71 2.17
C ASP A 32 5.15 7.74 2.58
N MET A 33 3.98 7.26 3.01
CA MET A 33 2.85 8.09 3.42
C MET A 33 3.16 8.89 4.70
N CYS A 34 3.69 8.22 5.73
CA CYS A 34 3.88 8.83 7.05
C CYS A 34 5.12 9.70 7.12
N THR A 35 6.10 9.51 6.24
CA THR A 35 7.40 10.18 6.31
C THR A 35 7.57 11.07 5.09
N SER A 36 7.84 10.50 3.91
CA SER A 36 8.24 11.26 2.72
C SER A 36 7.17 12.22 2.20
N SER A 37 5.90 11.81 2.29
CA SER A 37 4.79 12.57 1.75
C SER A 37 4.24 13.64 2.69
N ASN A 38 4.31 13.43 4.01
CA ASN A 38 3.63 14.29 4.99
C ASN A 38 4.40 14.58 6.29
N ASP A 39 5.54 13.94 6.54
CA ASP A 39 6.38 14.14 7.75
C ASP A 39 5.61 14.02 9.08
N TRP A 40 4.58 13.17 9.14
CA TRP A 40 3.83 12.88 10.38
C TRP A 40 4.70 12.14 11.38
N LEU A 41 5.61 11.30 10.88
CA LEU A 41 6.55 10.49 11.66
C LEU A 41 7.94 10.61 11.04
N ASN A 42 8.96 10.48 11.88
CA ASN A 42 10.32 10.28 11.40
C ASN A 42 10.44 8.88 10.77
N TYR A 43 11.26 8.75 9.73
CA TYR A 43 11.53 7.48 9.05
C TYR A 43 11.94 6.35 10.00
N MET A 44 12.93 6.57 10.85
CA MET A 44 13.42 5.53 11.76
C MET A 44 12.34 5.14 12.78
N ASP A 45 11.64 6.12 13.33
CA ASP A 45 10.57 5.88 14.29
C ASP A 45 9.40 5.12 13.65
N CYS A 46 9.04 5.45 12.41
CA CYS A 46 7.96 4.78 11.67
C CYS A 46 8.26 3.28 11.50
N THR A 47 9.45 2.94 11.01
CA THR A 47 9.88 1.54 10.84
C THR A 47 9.89 0.79 12.17
N VAL A 48 10.46 1.37 13.24
CA VAL A 48 10.47 0.74 14.57
C VAL A 48 9.06 0.54 15.12
N LEU A 49 8.18 1.53 14.94
CA LEU A 49 6.80 1.49 15.40
C LEU A 49 5.98 0.41 14.69
N ILE A 50 6.12 0.22 13.38
CA ILE A 50 5.42 -0.84 12.64
C ILE A 50 5.73 -2.21 13.26
N HIS A 51 7.02 -2.51 13.47
CA HIS A 51 7.44 -3.78 14.07
C HIS A 51 6.96 -3.93 15.51
N LYS A 52 6.97 -2.84 16.29
CA LYS A 52 6.49 -2.84 17.67
C LYS A 52 4.98 -3.06 17.76
N LEU A 53 4.19 -2.35 16.95
CA LEU A 53 2.73 -2.54 16.90
C LEU A 53 2.36 -3.96 16.48
N LYS A 54 3.14 -4.56 15.56
CA LYS A 54 2.97 -5.96 15.18
C LYS A 54 3.23 -6.89 16.36
N LYS A 55 4.37 -6.72 17.03
CA LYS A 55 4.75 -7.52 18.20
C LYS A 55 3.75 -7.40 19.34
N ASP A 56 3.22 -6.20 19.56
CA ASP A 56 2.25 -5.89 20.62
C ASP A 56 0.81 -6.31 20.25
N GLY A 57 0.58 -6.82 19.02
CA GLY A 57 -0.73 -7.33 18.57
C GLY A 57 -1.72 -6.26 18.10
N PHE A 58 -1.30 -5.00 17.93
CA PHE A 58 -2.18 -3.92 17.44
C PHE A 58 -2.35 -3.94 15.91
N ILE A 59 -1.42 -4.57 15.20
CA ILE A 59 -1.51 -4.85 13.76
C ILE A 59 -1.13 -6.31 13.50
N CYS A 60 -1.64 -6.89 12.43
CA CYS A 60 -1.27 -8.23 11.99
C CYS A 60 -0.89 -8.25 10.51
N ASP A 61 -0.09 -9.23 10.11
CA ASP A 61 0.20 -9.47 8.70
C ASP A 61 -0.93 -10.24 8.01
N ILE A 62 -1.14 -9.92 6.74
CA ILE A 62 -1.98 -10.65 5.82
C ILE A 62 -1.06 -11.33 4.82
N PRO A 63 -1.18 -12.65 4.61
CA PRO A 63 -0.43 -13.37 3.60
C PRO A 63 -0.70 -12.76 2.21
N SER A 64 0.32 -12.14 1.63
CA SER A 64 0.24 -11.39 0.37
C SER A 64 1.50 -11.65 -0.45
N GLY A 65 1.56 -12.80 -1.13
CA GLY A 65 2.69 -13.16 -2.00
C GLY A 65 4.06 -12.91 -1.36
N ASP A 66 4.92 -12.14 -2.05
CA ASP A 66 6.30 -11.83 -1.63
C ASP A 66 6.44 -10.66 -0.63
N ASP A 67 5.47 -9.75 -0.53
CA ASP A 67 5.55 -8.56 0.35
C ASP A 67 4.40 -8.58 1.38
N PRO A 68 4.69 -8.64 2.70
CA PRO A 68 3.66 -8.67 3.71
C PRO A 68 2.86 -7.37 3.72
N LEU A 69 1.53 -7.51 3.78
CA LEU A 69 0.62 -6.40 4.03
C LEU A 69 0.20 -6.44 5.49
N TYR A 70 -0.02 -5.26 6.07
CA TYR A 70 -0.43 -5.12 7.45
C TYR A 70 -1.85 -4.56 7.54
N THR A 71 -2.61 -5.01 8.53
CA THR A 71 -3.91 -4.44 8.87
C THR A 71 -4.03 -4.22 10.37
N ILE A 72 -4.88 -3.27 10.77
CA ILE A 72 -5.18 -3.00 12.18
C ILE A 72 -6.09 -4.09 12.77
N THR A 73 -5.70 -4.61 13.93
CA THR A 73 -6.48 -5.61 14.67
C THR A 73 -7.65 -4.98 15.41
N THR A 74 -8.49 -5.80 16.02
CA THR A 74 -9.54 -5.32 16.93
C THR A 74 -8.92 -4.60 18.13
N GLU A 75 -7.87 -5.15 18.75
CA GLU A 75 -7.20 -4.48 19.87
C GLU A 75 -6.58 -3.14 19.45
N GLY A 76 -6.02 -3.06 18.23
CA GLY A 76 -5.52 -1.81 17.65
C GLY A 76 -6.59 -0.73 17.53
N ARG A 77 -7.79 -1.10 17.04
CA ARG A 77 -8.92 -0.16 16.92
C ARG A 77 -9.45 0.28 18.29
N GLU A 78 -9.54 -0.63 19.25
CA GLU A 78 -9.98 -0.31 20.61
C GLU A 78 -9.01 0.66 21.29
N ALA A 79 -7.70 0.39 21.20
CA ALA A 79 -6.67 1.29 21.72
C ALA A 79 -6.74 2.67 21.05
N LEU A 80 -6.92 2.71 19.74
CA LEU A 80 -7.10 3.97 19.00
C LEU A 80 -8.34 4.73 19.47
N ALA A 81 -9.48 4.06 19.65
CA ALA A 81 -10.72 4.68 20.12
C ALA A 81 -10.57 5.30 21.51
N ASN A 82 -9.92 4.57 22.44
CA ASN A 82 -9.71 5.02 23.82
C ASN A 82 -8.81 6.26 23.92
N TYR A 83 -7.84 6.42 23.01
CA TYR A 83 -6.88 7.52 23.03
C TYR A 83 -6.97 8.45 21.82
N TYR A 84 -8.10 8.41 21.09
CA TYR A 84 -8.29 9.17 19.85
C TYR A 84 -8.06 10.68 20.02
N ILE A 85 -8.45 11.23 21.18
CA ILE A 85 -8.33 12.65 21.52
C ILE A 85 -6.86 13.07 21.71
N SER A 86 -5.96 12.12 22.03
CA SER A 86 -4.53 12.38 22.18
C SER A 86 -3.85 12.74 20.85
N ILE A 87 -4.47 12.43 19.70
CA ILE A 87 -4.01 12.92 18.41
C ILE A 87 -4.57 14.34 18.19
N PRO A 88 -3.71 15.35 17.96
CA PRO A 88 -4.14 16.70 17.64
C PRO A 88 -5.17 16.71 16.51
N LYS A 89 -6.21 17.54 16.64
CA LYS A 89 -7.29 17.63 15.64
C LYS A 89 -6.75 17.98 14.25
N SER A 90 -5.80 18.91 14.16
CA SER A 90 -5.13 19.29 12.91
C SER A 90 -4.50 18.09 12.21
N THR A 91 -3.75 17.27 12.93
CA THR A 91 -3.12 16.04 12.40
C THR A 91 -4.17 15.03 11.92
N ARG A 92 -5.27 14.85 12.66
CA ARG A 92 -6.36 13.95 12.24
C ARG A 92 -7.02 14.40 10.94
N GLU A 93 -7.27 15.69 10.80
CA GLU A 93 -7.87 16.27 9.59
C GLU A 93 -6.92 16.16 8.39
N GLU A 94 -5.63 16.39 8.60
CA GLU A 94 -4.59 16.26 7.59
C GLU A 94 -4.50 14.81 7.06
N ILE A 95 -4.38 13.83 7.96
CA ILE A 95 -4.36 12.40 7.62
C ILE A 95 -5.62 12.02 6.85
N SER A 96 -6.79 12.42 7.36
CA SER A 96 -8.08 12.10 6.71
C SER A 96 -8.18 12.70 5.31
N ARG A 97 -7.71 13.94 5.12
CA ARG A 97 -7.71 14.60 3.81
C ARG A 97 -6.74 13.94 2.84
N TYR A 98 -5.53 13.63 3.29
CA TYR A 98 -4.50 12.99 2.47
C TYR A 98 -4.95 11.60 2.00
N ILE A 99 -5.48 10.78 2.92
CA ILE A 99 -6.00 9.45 2.61
C ILE A 99 -7.20 9.53 1.67
N LYS A 100 -8.11 10.49 1.88
CA LYS A 100 -9.25 10.68 0.96
C LYS A 100 -8.80 11.01 -0.48
N LEU A 101 -7.72 11.77 -0.64
CA LEU A 101 -7.22 12.17 -1.95
C LEU A 101 -6.37 11.07 -2.62
N ASN A 102 -5.57 10.35 -1.84
CA ASN A 102 -4.54 9.44 -2.37
C ASN A 102 -4.81 7.95 -2.11
N GLY A 103 -5.77 7.62 -1.25
CA GLY A 103 -6.01 6.26 -0.76
C GLY A 103 -6.32 5.28 -1.90
N ALA A 104 -7.13 5.69 -2.88
CA ALA A 104 -7.41 4.88 -4.07
C ALA A 104 -6.14 4.54 -4.85
N LYS A 105 -5.24 5.52 -5.01
CA LYS A 105 -3.94 5.30 -5.67
C LYS A 105 -3.13 4.26 -4.92
N PHE A 106 -3.01 4.38 -3.59
CA PHE A 106 -2.26 3.42 -2.78
C PHE A 106 -2.85 2.01 -2.82
N ARG A 107 -4.17 1.87 -2.79
CA ARG A 107 -4.84 0.56 -2.98
C ARG A 107 -4.48 -0.04 -4.33
N MET A 108 -4.61 0.73 -5.40
CA MET A 108 -4.24 0.31 -6.75
C MET A 108 -2.78 -0.15 -6.84
N ARG A 109 -1.82 0.55 -6.22
CA ARG A 109 -0.39 0.10 -6.24
C ARG A 109 -0.18 -1.27 -5.62
N GLN A 110 -0.95 -1.59 -4.60
CA GLN A 110 -0.82 -2.85 -3.87
C GLN A 110 -1.52 -4.00 -4.60
N GLU A 111 -2.61 -3.68 -5.29
CA GLU A 111 -3.37 -4.62 -6.12
C GLU A 111 -2.69 -4.88 -7.47
N CYS A 112 -1.93 -3.92 -8.00
CA CYS A 112 -1.23 -4.05 -9.28
C CYS A 112 0.10 -4.80 -9.12
N LYS A 113 0.17 -6.04 -9.61
CA LYS A 113 1.42 -6.81 -9.73
C LYS A 113 1.88 -6.86 -11.18
N ALA A 114 3.16 -6.65 -11.41
CA ALA A 114 3.79 -6.83 -12.71
C ALA A 114 5.04 -7.70 -12.55
N ASP A 115 5.29 -8.55 -13.53
CA ASP A 115 6.50 -9.37 -13.65
C ASP A 115 6.86 -9.52 -15.14
N TYR A 116 8.11 -9.87 -15.43
CA TYR A 116 8.54 -10.26 -16.77
C TYR A 116 9.73 -11.23 -16.73
N TYR A 117 9.77 -12.15 -17.69
CA TYR A 117 10.84 -13.14 -17.79
C TYR A 117 11.28 -13.38 -19.24
N LEU A 118 12.53 -13.83 -19.41
CA LEU A 118 13.14 -14.14 -20.72
C LEU A 118 12.64 -15.50 -21.23
N ASN A 119 12.20 -15.52 -22.47
CA ASN A 119 11.81 -16.73 -23.19
C ASN A 119 13.03 -17.39 -23.87
N LYS A 120 12.90 -18.67 -24.24
CA LYS A 120 13.98 -19.43 -24.88
C LYS A 120 14.42 -18.87 -26.25
N ASP A 121 13.53 -18.16 -26.92
CA ASP A 121 13.74 -17.55 -28.24
C ASP A 121 14.35 -16.13 -28.17
N GLY A 122 14.67 -15.63 -26.97
CA GLY A 122 15.21 -14.29 -26.77
C GLY A 122 14.16 -13.19 -26.55
N THR A 123 12.88 -13.49 -26.75
CA THR A 123 11.77 -12.56 -26.44
C THR A 123 11.49 -12.53 -24.94
N TYR A 124 10.64 -11.61 -24.49
CA TYR A 124 10.23 -11.52 -23.08
C TYR A 124 8.74 -11.73 -22.95
N THR A 125 8.30 -12.42 -21.90
CA THR A 125 6.88 -12.47 -21.54
C THR A 125 6.64 -11.53 -20.36
N VAL A 126 5.65 -10.66 -20.48
CA VAL A 126 5.16 -9.84 -19.36
C VAL A 126 3.92 -10.51 -18.75
N ASN A 127 3.82 -10.47 -17.42
CA ASN A 127 2.65 -10.92 -16.66
C ASN A 127 2.17 -9.77 -15.77
N LEU A 128 0.94 -9.32 -15.99
CA LEU A 128 0.34 -8.17 -15.33
C LEU A 128 -0.95 -8.60 -14.64
N LYS A 129 -1.12 -8.23 -13.38
CA LYS A 129 -2.29 -8.59 -12.58
C LYS A 129 -2.86 -7.39 -11.84
N ILE A 130 -4.19 -7.36 -11.73
CA ILE A 130 -4.94 -6.57 -10.76
C ILE A 130 -5.55 -7.55 -9.77
N LEU A 131 -5.04 -7.58 -8.55
CA LEU A 131 -5.49 -8.46 -7.49
C LEU A 131 -6.79 -7.95 -6.87
N ALA A 132 -7.67 -8.87 -6.46
CA ALA A 132 -8.75 -8.60 -5.53
C ALA A 132 -8.76 -9.65 -4.41
N ALA A 133 -9.69 -9.50 -3.46
CA ALA A 133 -9.70 -10.26 -2.22
C ALA A 133 -9.74 -11.80 -2.39
N VAL A 134 -10.33 -12.31 -3.47
CA VAL A 134 -10.50 -13.77 -3.70
C VAL A 134 -9.73 -14.25 -4.92
N GLN A 135 -9.79 -13.50 -6.02
CA GLN A 135 -9.12 -13.83 -7.26
C GLN A 135 -8.69 -12.54 -7.98
N PRO A 136 -7.69 -12.58 -8.87
CA PRO A 136 -7.36 -11.44 -9.71
C PRO A 136 -8.58 -10.97 -10.51
N MET A 137 -8.86 -9.67 -10.51
CA MET A 137 -9.88 -9.07 -11.38
C MET A 137 -9.44 -9.09 -12.84
N LEU A 138 -8.14 -9.00 -13.08
CA LEU A 138 -7.54 -9.03 -14.40
C LEU A 138 -6.16 -9.68 -14.32
N GLU A 139 -5.88 -10.62 -15.23
CA GLU A 139 -4.55 -11.18 -15.45
C GLU A 139 -4.27 -11.18 -16.96
N LEU A 140 -3.20 -10.49 -17.35
CA LEU A 140 -2.76 -10.34 -18.73
C LEU A 140 -1.36 -10.90 -18.90
N LYS A 141 -1.19 -11.73 -19.93
CA LYS A 141 0.09 -12.33 -20.27
C LYS A 141 0.34 -12.25 -21.77
N PHE A 142 1.41 -11.59 -22.17
CA PHE A 142 1.75 -11.41 -23.58
C PHE A 142 3.25 -11.28 -23.81
N VAL A 143 3.68 -11.56 -25.04
CA VAL A 143 5.10 -11.55 -25.45
C VAL A 143 5.47 -10.18 -26.00
N VAL A 144 6.66 -9.72 -25.68
CA VAL A 144 7.28 -8.48 -26.14
C VAL A 144 8.68 -8.76 -26.68
N PRO A 145 9.18 -7.96 -27.64
CA PRO A 145 10.39 -8.31 -28.38
C PRO A 145 11.68 -8.25 -27.54
N ASP A 146 11.73 -7.40 -26.52
CA ASP A 146 12.97 -7.12 -25.80
C ASP A 146 12.74 -6.70 -24.33
N LYS A 147 13.83 -6.74 -23.55
CA LYS A 147 13.83 -6.41 -22.11
C LYS A 147 13.44 -4.96 -21.84
N LYS A 148 13.82 -4.02 -22.71
CA LYS A 148 13.54 -2.58 -22.53
C LYS A 148 12.04 -2.35 -22.63
N THR A 149 11.37 -3.00 -23.57
CA THR A 149 9.92 -2.97 -23.72
C THR A 149 9.23 -3.60 -22.52
N ALA A 150 9.65 -4.80 -22.09
CA ALA A 150 9.12 -5.46 -20.89
C ALA A 150 9.23 -4.59 -19.63
N ASN A 151 10.41 -4.00 -19.40
CA ASN A 151 10.66 -3.11 -18.26
C ASN A 151 9.86 -1.81 -18.32
N THR A 152 9.58 -1.29 -19.53
CA THR A 152 8.74 -0.09 -19.69
C THR A 152 7.30 -0.39 -19.30
N ILE A 153 6.76 -1.54 -19.72
CA ILE A 153 5.42 -1.99 -19.35
C ILE A 153 5.34 -2.23 -17.84
N TYR A 154 6.32 -2.95 -17.27
CA TYR A 154 6.43 -3.18 -15.83
C TYR A 154 6.32 -1.89 -15.02
N LYS A 155 7.06 -0.84 -15.41
CA LYS A 155 7.06 0.46 -14.70
C LYS A 155 5.76 1.24 -14.85
N LYS A 156 5.05 1.09 -15.98
CA LYS A 156 3.82 1.83 -16.26
C LYS A 156 2.56 1.12 -15.77
N TRP A 157 2.66 -0.14 -15.35
CA TRP A 157 1.50 -0.95 -15.01
C TRP A 157 0.65 -0.31 -13.92
N GLU A 158 1.27 0.13 -12.84
CA GLU A 158 0.60 0.78 -11.71
C GLU A 158 -0.27 1.98 -12.13
N ASP A 159 0.25 2.80 -13.05
CA ASP A 159 -0.44 4.00 -13.54
C ASP A 159 -1.50 3.70 -14.61
N LYS A 160 -1.40 2.54 -15.29
CA LYS A 160 -2.23 2.20 -16.46
C LYS A 160 -3.19 1.05 -16.26
N ALA A 161 -3.11 0.33 -15.16
CA ALA A 161 -3.97 -0.81 -14.86
C ALA A 161 -5.45 -0.44 -14.84
N SER A 162 -5.82 0.67 -14.18
CA SER A 162 -7.21 1.13 -14.09
C SER A 162 -7.78 1.53 -15.46
N ASP A 163 -7.02 2.29 -16.25
CA ASP A 163 -7.41 2.70 -17.61
C ASP A 163 -7.64 1.46 -18.50
N LEU A 164 -6.71 0.50 -18.44
CA LEU A 164 -6.75 -0.70 -19.25
C LEU A 164 -7.92 -1.62 -18.84
N TYR A 165 -8.14 -1.81 -17.54
CA TYR A 165 -9.27 -2.60 -17.05
C TYR A 165 -10.61 -2.03 -17.54
N SER A 166 -10.77 -0.70 -17.44
CA SER A 166 -11.98 -0.01 -17.90
C SER A 166 -12.18 -0.20 -19.41
N ALA A 167 -11.12 0.01 -20.21
CA ALA A 167 -11.18 -0.16 -21.66
C ALA A 167 -11.51 -1.60 -22.07
N VAL A 168 -10.91 -2.60 -21.42
CA VAL A 168 -11.21 -4.03 -21.69
C VAL A 168 -12.65 -4.36 -21.34
N TYR A 169 -13.13 -3.88 -20.18
CA TYR A 169 -14.50 -4.11 -19.76
C TYR A 169 -15.50 -3.48 -20.74
N GLU A 170 -15.33 -2.21 -21.09
CA GLU A 170 -16.18 -1.50 -22.07
C GLU A 170 -16.18 -2.23 -23.42
N THR A 171 -15.01 -2.61 -23.93
CA THR A 171 -14.89 -3.26 -25.25
C THR A 171 -15.54 -4.65 -25.32
N LEU A 172 -15.63 -5.37 -24.20
CA LEU A 172 -16.15 -6.74 -24.16
C LEU A 172 -17.61 -6.84 -23.71
N VAL A 173 -18.11 -5.83 -23.02
CA VAL A 173 -19.50 -5.79 -22.49
C VAL A 173 -20.45 -5.08 -23.45
N ASP A 174 -19.95 -4.08 -24.20
CA ASP A 174 -20.69 -3.48 -25.32
C ASP A 174 -20.72 -4.40 -26.55
#